data_AF-A0A1A8S2N0-F1
#
_entry.id   AF-A0A1A8S2N0-F1
#
_cell.length_a   1.000
_cell.length_b   1.000
_cell.length_c   1.000
_cell.angle_alpha   90.00
_cell.angle_beta   90.00
_cell.angle_gamma   90.00
#
_symmetry.space_group_name_H-M   'P 1'
#
loop_
_entity.id
_entity.type
_entity.pdbx_description
1 polymer ?
#
loop_
_entity_poly.entity_id
_entity_poly.type
_entity_poly.pdbx_seq_one_letter_code
_entity_poly.pdbx_strand_id
1 'polypeptide(L)'
;LRWSSCLAQALVLSVITFCVVLPLCCHHLLYSYYFAKFMYLESMSEVTLQESLQQGQDALRFWQNGSVLASSTFSDVALHPELLVTVVTARRKDGQDFHYLLQVMKQLSNIVRSCGERRCAEVLLCDVESGPQENQDAKLLEPHFKVIRHSGQEQQGNWRQINTFEKEKRD
;
A
#
# COMPACT_ATOMS: atom_id res chain seq x y z
N LEU A 1 26.52 51.73 -27.91
CA LEU A 1 25.52 50.80 -28.51
C LEU A 1 25.82 49.28 -28.34
N ARG A 2 26.92 48.82 -27.71
CA ARG A 2 27.25 47.37 -27.61
C ARG A 2 26.57 46.59 -26.45
N TRP A 3 25.88 47.25 -25.53
CA TRP A 3 25.21 46.58 -24.39
C TRP A 3 23.91 45.85 -24.77
N SER A 4 23.21 46.34 -25.80
CA SER A 4 21.96 45.75 -26.26
C SER A 4 22.14 44.34 -26.83
N SER A 5 23.31 44.02 -27.40
CA SER A 5 23.57 42.71 -28.00
C SER A 5 23.86 41.63 -26.95
N CYS A 6 24.61 41.94 -25.89
CA CYS A 6 24.87 40.97 -24.82
C CYS A 6 23.60 40.67 -24.02
N LEU A 7 22.76 41.67 -23.72
CA LEU A 7 21.47 41.45 -23.06
C LEU A 7 20.53 40.60 -23.93
N ALA A 8 20.47 40.88 -25.24
CA ALA A 8 19.69 40.06 -26.17
C ALA A 8 20.22 38.62 -26.25
N GLN A 9 21.53 38.43 -26.32
CA GLN A 9 22.15 37.10 -26.33
C GLN A 9 21.90 36.32 -25.03
N ALA A 10 22.00 36.99 -23.87
CA ALA A 10 21.69 36.38 -22.58
C ALA A 10 20.20 35.99 -22.47
N LEU A 11 19.30 36.86 -22.95
CA LEU A 11 17.87 36.54 -23.03
C LEU A 11 17.60 35.34 -23.94
N VAL A 12 18.19 35.31 -25.13
CA VAL A 12 18.06 34.20 -26.06
C VAL A 12 18.58 32.90 -25.45
N LEU A 13 19.77 32.92 -24.84
CA LEU A 13 20.32 31.75 -24.15
C LEU A 13 19.43 31.30 -22.99
N SER A 14 18.88 32.23 -22.20
CA SER A 14 17.94 31.92 -21.12
C SER A 14 16.68 31.26 -21.67
N VAL A 15 16.06 31.83 -22.70
CA VAL A 15 14.87 31.26 -23.34
C VAL A 15 15.16 29.86 -23.89
N ILE A 16 16.26 29.67 -24.61
CA ILE A 16 16.65 28.36 -25.13
C ILE A 16 16.84 27.35 -23.98
N THR A 17 17.52 27.76 -22.91
CA THR A 17 17.82 26.85 -21.79
C THR A 17 16.56 26.47 -21.03
N PHE A 18 15.74 27.44 -20.63
CA PHE A 18 14.58 27.21 -19.76
C PHE A 18 13.31 26.81 -20.52
N CYS A 19 13.20 27.10 -21.82
CA CYS A 19 12.00 26.76 -22.62
C CYS A 19 12.24 25.63 -23.62
N VAL A 20 13.48 25.21 -23.88
CA VAL A 20 13.77 24.11 -24.81
C VAL A 20 14.64 23.03 -24.14
N VAL A 21 15.84 23.36 -23.69
CA VAL A 21 16.81 22.36 -23.22
C VAL A 21 16.34 21.67 -21.94
N LEU A 22 16.00 22.44 -20.91
CA LEU A 22 15.54 21.89 -19.63
C LEU A 22 14.21 21.13 -19.76
N PRO A 23 13.19 21.62 -20.49
CA PRO A 23 12.01 20.82 -20.81
C PRO A 23 12.35 19.47 -21.45
N LEU A 24 13.17 19.44 -22.50
CA LEU A 24 13.49 18.20 -23.21
C LEU A 24 14.28 17.22 -22.35
N CYS A 25 15.28 17.69 -21.61
CA CYS A 25 16.15 16.81 -20.81
C CYS A 25 15.52 16.38 -19.48
N CYS A 26 14.66 17.22 -18.89
CA CYS A 26 14.16 17.00 -17.52
C CYS A 26 12.67 16.62 -17.46
N HIS A 27 12.01 16.35 -18.59
CA HIS A 27 10.57 16.01 -18.61
C HIS A 27 10.21 14.71 -17.89
N HIS A 28 11.15 13.79 -17.71
CA HIS A 28 10.93 12.50 -17.07
C HIS A 28 11.30 12.49 -15.57
N LEU A 29 11.90 13.57 -15.06
CA LEU A 29 12.33 13.65 -13.67
C LEU A 29 11.16 14.08 -12.78
N LEU A 30 10.66 13.17 -11.93
CA LEU A 30 9.41 13.32 -11.16
C LEU A 30 9.36 14.57 -10.26
N TYR A 31 10.52 15.08 -9.85
CA TYR A 31 10.66 16.28 -8.99
C TYR A 31 11.15 17.52 -9.75
N SER A 32 11.25 17.46 -11.08
CA SER A 32 11.60 18.61 -11.91
C SER A 32 10.38 19.50 -12.19
N TYR A 33 10.58 20.81 -12.27
CA TYR A 33 9.56 21.76 -12.74
C TYR A 33 9.01 21.40 -14.13
N TYR A 34 9.86 20.79 -14.95
CA TYR A 34 9.55 20.42 -16.32
C TYR A 34 8.88 19.05 -16.48
N PHE A 35 8.55 18.37 -15.39
CA PHE A 35 7.99 17.03 -15.42
C PHE A 35 6.66 16.95 -16.18
N ALA A 36 6.61 16.09 -17.20
CA ALA A 36 5.44 15.91 -18.05
C ALA A 36 4.45 14.91 -17.43
N LYS A 37 3.71 15.37 -16.41
CA LYS A 37 2.76 14.56 -15.61
C LYS A 37 1.84 13.67 -16.45
N PHE A 38 1.21 14.22 -17.50
CA PHE A 38 0.25 13.48 -18.34
C PHE A 38 0.89 12.31 -19.08
N MET A 39 2.13 12.44 -19.56
CA MET A 39 2.77 11.38 -20.34
C MET A 39 3.27 10.22 -19.46
N TYR A 40 3.72 10.54 -18.24
CA TYR A 40 4.42 9.55 -17.41
C TYR A 40 3.57 9.01 -16.26
N LEU A 41 2.75 9.84 -15.61
CA LEU A 41 1.99 9.36 -14.46
C LEU A 41 0.90 8.36 -14.86
N GLU A 42 0.25 8.54 -16.01
CA GLU A 42 -0.81 7.65 -16.47
C GLU A 42 -0.24 6.28 -16.87
N SER A 43 0.85 6.26 -17.65
CA SER A 43 1.52 5.01 -18.02
C SER A 43 2.12 4.29 -16.82
N MET A 44 2.76 5.02 -15.90
CA MET A 44 3.26 4.42 -14.65
C MET A 44 2.13 3.90 -13.76
N SER A 45 1.01 4.63 -13.66
CA SER A 45 -0.12 4.20 -12.83
C SER A 45 -0.73 2.93 -13.39
N GLU A 46 -0.93 2.85 -14.70
CA GLU A 46 -1.46 1.65 -15.35
C GLU A 46 -0.54 0.43 -15.16
N VAL A 47 0.78 0.61 -15.35
CA VAL A 47 1.75 -0.47 -15.12
C VAL A 47 1.73 -0.91 -13.66
N THR A 48 1.72 0.02 -12.72
CA THR A 48 1.71 -0.28 -11.27
C THR A 48 0.40 -0.97 -10.87
N LEU A 49 -0.73 -0.54 -11.43
CA LEU A 49 -2.02 -1.18 -11.19
C LEU A 49 -2.02 -2.60 -11.76
N GLN A 50 -1.56 -2.79 -13.00
CA GLN A 50 -1.49 -4.10 -13.62
C GLN A 50 -0.58 -5.06 -12.83
N GLU A 51 0.57 -4.59 -12.36
CA GLU A 51 1.47 -5.36 -11.50
C GLU A 51 0.81 -5.71 -10.16
N SER A 52 0.18 -4.73 -9.50
CA SER A 52 -0.56 -4.95 -8.25
C SER A 52 -1.71 -5.94 -8.43
N LEU A 53 -2.41 -5.90 -9.57
CA LEU A 53 -3.50 -6.82 -9.87
C LEU A 53 -2.96 -8.24 -10.01
N GLN A 54 -1.88 -8.41 -10.77
CA GLN A 54 -1.23 -9.69 -10.94
C GLN A 54 -0.73 -10.26 -9.59
N GLN A 55 -0.07 -9.43 -8.78
CA GLN A 55 0.39 -9.81 -7.44
C GLN A 55 -0.78 -10.18 -6.52
N GLY A 56 -1.89 -9.46 -6.61
CA GLY A 56 -3.14 -9.74 -5.90
C GLY A 56 -3.70 -11.12 -6.24
N GLN A 57 -3.82 -11.42 -7.53
CA GLN A 57 -4.29 -12.72 -8.01
C GLN A 57 -3.34 -13.87 -7.63
N ASP A 58 -2.02 -13.61 -7.66
CA ASP A 58 -1.00 -14.56 -7.19
C ASP A 58 -1.07 -14.80 -5.68
N ALA A 59 -1.43 -13.77 -4.89
CA ALA A 59 -1.63 -13.91 -3.46
C ALA A 59 -2.93 -14.65 -3.14
N LEU A 60 -4.02 -14.34 -3.85
CA LEU A 60 -5.29 -15.04 -3.72
C LEU A 60 -5.12 -16.54 -3.95
N ARG A 61 -4.50 -16.92 -5.08
CA ARG A 61 -4.21 -18.34 -5.38
C ARG A 61 -3.33 -19.01 -4.33
N PHE A 62 -2.32 -18.29 -3.83
CA PHE A 62 -1.44 -18.80 -2.78
C PHE A 62 -2.22 -19.19 -1.51
N TRP A 63 -3.13 -18.34 -1.06
CA TRP A 63 -3.92 -18.61 0.16
C TRP A 63 -5.03 -19.62 -0.07
N GLN A 64 -5.69 -19.61 -1.22
CA GLN A 64 -6.70 -20.63 -1.57
C GLN A 64 -6.09 -22.03 -1.66
N ASN A 65 -4.89 -22.16 -2.22
CA ASN A 65 -4.20 -23.45 -2.38
C ASN A 65 -3.41 -23.86 -1.12
N GLY A 66 -3.10 -22.91 -0.23
CA GLY A 66 -2.25 -23.08 0.94
C GLY A 66 -2.82 -23.95 2.07
N SER A 67 -4.08 -24.38 1.95
CA SER A 67 -4.74 -25.35 2.85
C SER A 67 -3.94 -26.65 3.06
N VAL A 68 -3.06 -27.05 2.12
CA VAL A 68 -2.35 -28.34 2.14
C VAL A 68 -0.95 -28.29 2.80
N LEU A 69 -0.36 -27.11 3.06
CA LEU A 69 1.03 -26.96 3.55
C LEU A 69 1.14 -26.50 5.02
N ALA A 70 0.09 -26.77 5.81
CA ALA A 70 -0.16 -26.30 7.17
C ALA A 70 0.78 -26.85 8.27
N SER A 71 2.10 -26.71 8.15
CA SER A 71 3.01 -27.05 9.26
C SER A 71 3.37 -25.87 10.17
N SER A 72 2.91 -24.65 9.87
CA SER A 72 3.24 -23.43 10.64
C SER A 72 2.07 -22.45 10.67
N THR A 73 0.94 -22.83 11.26
CA THR A 73 -0.22 -21.95 11.43
C THR A 73 0.08 -20.87 12.48
N PHE A 74 -0.11 -19.60 12.13
CA PHE A 74 0.03 -18.43 13.02
C PHE A 74 -1.25 -18.17 13.84
N SER A 75 -2.14 -19.14 13.89
CA SER A 75 -3.40 -19.06 14.64
C SER A 75 -3.16 -19.06 16.15
N ASP A 76 -2.08 -19.71 16.60
CA ASP A 76 -1.62 -19.68 17.98
C ASP A 76 -0.53 -18.62 18.14
N VAL A 77 -0.89 -17.50 18.78
CA VAL A 77 -0.01 -16.37 19.06
C VAL A 77 0.56 -16.57 20.45
N ALA A 78 1.89 -16.63 20.56
CA ALA A 78 2.59 -16.78 21.83
C ALA A 78 2.14 -15.71 22.84
N LEU A 79 2.04 -16.08 24.14
CA LEU A 79 1.64 -15.17 25.22
C LEU A 79 2.63 -14.01 25.44
N HIS A 80 3.92 -14.22 25.10
CA HIS A 80 4.99 -13.24 25.26
C HIS A 80 5.92 -13.28 24.04
N PRO A 81 5.49 -12.79 22.87
CA PRO A 81 6.33 -12.78 21.69
C PRO A 81 7.42 -11.70 21.84
N GLU A 82 8.64 -11.97 21.37
CA GLU A 82 9.70 -10.97 21.29
C GLU A 82 9.34 -9.82 20.34
N LEU A 83 8.61 -10.14 19.26
CA LEU A 83 8.08 -9.19 18.28
C LEU A 83 6.66 -9.61 17.86
N LEU A 84 5.70 -8.69 17.95
CA LEU A 84 4.34 -8.86 17.48
C LEU A 84 4.06 -7.87 16.35
N VAL A 85 3.64 -8.38 15.20
CA VAL A 85 3.21 -7.58 14.05
C VAL A 85 1.69 -7.64 13.95
N THR A 86 1.04 -6.50 14.14
CA THR A 86 -0.41 -6.38 13.98
C THR A 86 -0.73 -5.73 12.65
N VAL A 87 -1.37 -6.47 11.75
CA VAL A 87 -1.88 -5.93 10.49
C VAL A 87 -3.30 -5.45 10.72
N VAL A 88 -3.57 -4.17 10.51
CA VAL A 88 -4.92 -3.58 10.63
C VAL A 88 -5.52 -3.42 9.24
N THR A 89 -6.72 -3.94 9.04
CA THR A 89 -7.42 -3.90 7.74
C THR A 89 -8.89 -3.54 7.89
N ALA A 90 -9.44 -2.92 6.86
CA ALA A 90 -10.88 -2.80 6.65
C ALA A 90 -11.20 -3.26 5.22
N ARG A 91 -12.47 -3.52 4.92
CA ARG A 91 -12.86 -3.85 3.55
C ARG A 91 -12.72 -2.60 2.68
N ARG A 92 -12.12 -2.78 1.51
CA ARG A 92 -12.12 -1.76 0.45
C ARG A 92 -13.19 -2.10 -0.58
N LYS A 93 -13.98 -1.10 -0.97
CA LYS A 93 -14.90 -1.22 -2.12
C LYS A 93 -14.14 -1.00 -3.41
N ASP A 94 -13.36 0.08 -3.47
CA ASP A 94 -12.52 0.38 -4.61
C ASP A 94 -11.22 -0.43 -4.54
N GLY A 95 -10.88 -1.09 -5.64
CA GLY A 95 -9.68 -1.91 -5.73
C GLY A 95 -9.73 -3.21 -4.91
N GLN A 96 -10.92 -3.80 -4.78
CA GLN A 96 -11.08 -5.12 -4.17
C GLN A 96 -10.28 -6.21 -4.90
N ASP A 97 -10.20 -6.13 -6.23
CA ASP A 97 -9.54 -7.15 -7.08
C ASP A 97 -8.02 -7.21 -6.90
N PHE A 98 -7.43 -6.19 -6.27
CA PHE A 98 -5.99 -6.16 -5.97
C PHE A 98 -5.64 -6.98 -4.73
N HIS A 99 -6.58 -7.35 -3.86
CA HIS A 99 -6.32 -8.20 -2.69
C HIS A 99 -5.11 -7.77 -1.83
N TYR A 100 -4.96 -6.46 -1.57
CA TYR A 100 -3.79 -5.90 -0.87
C TYR A 100 -3.49 -6.59 0.46
N LEU A 101 -4.52 -6.97 1.21
CA LEU A 101 -4.33 -7.70 2.47
C LEU A 101 -3.65 -9.04 2.23
N LEU A 102 -4.11 -9.81 1.24
CA LEU A 102 -3.53 -11.11 0.91
C LEU A 102 -2.07 -10.98 0.46
N GLN A 103 -1.75 -9.92 -0.31
CA GLN A 103 -0.37 -9.62 -0.73
C GLN A 103 0.55 -9.39 0.47
N VAL A 104 0.14 -8.52 1.40
CA VAL A 104 0.90 -8.19 2.62
C VAL A 104 1.11 -9.45 3.46
N MET A 105 0.04 -10.22 3.68
CA MET A 105 0.12 -11.42 4.51
C MET A 105 1.01 -12.49 3.88
N LYS A 106 1.02 -12.61 2.53
CA LYS A 106 1.92 -13.52 1.81
C LYS A 106 3.39 -13.12 1.97
N GLN A 107 3.70 -11.82 1.93
CA GLN A 107 5.06 -11.35 2.17
C GLN A 107 5.48 -11.58 3.63
N LEU A 108 4.63 -11.25 4.59
CA LEU A 108 4.89 -11.48 6.01
C LEU A 108 5.09 -12.95 6.33
N SER A 109 4.27 -13.85 5.77
CA SER A 109 4.42 -15.28 6.00
C SER A 109 5.76 -15.81 5.46
N ASN A 110 6.21 -15.32 4.32
CA ASN A 110 7.52 -15.66 3.75
C ASN A 110 8.68 -15.14 4.61
N ILE A 111 8.58 -13.90 5.11
CA ILE A 111 9.60 -13.30 5.99
C ILE A 111 9.68 -14.05 7.31
N VAL A 112 8.55 -14.34 7.95
CA VAL A 112 8.58 -15.05 9.25
C VAL A 112 9.04 -16.50 9.08
N ARG A 113 8.73 -17.16 7.95
CA ARG A 113 9.27 -18.49 7.63
C ARG A 113 10.78 -18.48 7.35
N SER A 114 11.34 -17.39 6.85
CA SER A 114 12.78 -17.34 6.56
C SER A 114 13.64 -17.28 7.82
N CYS A 115 13.04 -17.06 9.00
CA CYS A 115 13.71 -17.05 10.30
C CYS A 115 14.11 -18.44 10.84
N GLY A 116 13.81 -19.53 10.13
CA GLY A 116 14.23 -20.89 10.49
C GLY A 116 13.20 -21.66 11.32
N GLU A 117 13.65 -22.55 12.20
CA GLU A 117 12.77 -23.43 13.00
C GLU A 117 11.92 -22.66 14.04
N ARG A 118 12.39 -21.49 14.49
CA ARG A 118 11.66 -20.60 15.40
C ARG A 118 11.14 -19.38 14.67
N ARG A 119 9.91 -18.99 14.98
CA ARG A 119 9.31 -17.74 14.49
C ARG A 119 10.04 -16.58 15.16
N CYS A 120 10.53 -15.65 14.34
CA CYS A 120 11.13 -14.39 14.81
C CYS A 120 10.08 -13.32 15.19
N ALA A 121 8.84 -13.50 14.74
CA ALA A 121 7.73 -12.63 15.07
C ALA A 121 6.41 -13.40 15.04
N GLU A 122 5.47 -12.98 15.86
CA GLU A 122 4.07 -13.39 15.73
C GLU A 122 3.32 -12.37 14.86
N VAL A 123 2.36 -12.85 14.07
CA VAL A 123 1.56 -12.00 13.18
C VAL A 123 0.09 -12.17 13.52
N LEU A 124 -0.60 -11.06 13.78
CA LEU A 124 -2.03 -11.02 14.07
C LEU A 124 -2.74 -10.09 13.07
N LEU A 125 -3.97 -10.43 12.70
CA LEU A 125 -4.80 -9.62 11.82
C LEU A 125 -5.93 -8.97 12.63
N CYS A 126 -6.04 -7.64 12.58
CA CYS A 126 -7.15 -6.89 13.16
C CYS A 126 -8.05 -6.37 12.03
N ASP A 127 -9.22 -6.98 11.87
CA ASP A 127 -10.22 -6.59 10.87
C ASP A 127 -11.22 -5.62 11.52
N VAL A 128 -11.08 -4.33 11.18
CA VAL A 128 -11.88 -3.22 11.72
C VAL A 128 -13.08 -2.89 10.84
N GLU A 129 -13.48 -3.80 9.94
CA GLU A 129 -14.66 -3.63 9.10
C GLU A 129 -15.93 -3.42 9.94
N SER A 130 -16.63 -2.33 9.66
CA SER A 130 -17.86 -1.92 10.37
C SER A 130 -19.12 -1.96 9.51
N GLY A 131 -18.99 -2.28 8.22
CA GLY A 131 -20.09 -2.39 7.28
C GLY A 131 -20.84 -3.72 7.37
N PRO A 132 -21.98 -3.85 6.68
CA PRO A 132 -22.83 -5.04 6.72
C PRO A 132 -22.23 -6.25 5.98
N GLN A 133 -21.16 -6.05 5.22
CA GLN A 133 -20.54 -7.06 4.39
C GLN A 133 -19.16 -7.38 4.95
N GLU A 134 -18.90 -8.67 5.17
CA GLU A 134 -17.63 -9.16 5.69
C GLU A 134 -16.46 -8.87 4.74
N ASN A 135 -15.28 -8.69 5.33
CA ASN A 135 -14.01 -8.63 4.63
C ASN A 135 -13.58 -10.04 4.18
N GLN A 136 -13.76 -10.34 2.89
CA GLN A 136 -13.50 -11.67 2.31
C GLN A 136 -12.04 -12.08 2.40
N ASP A 137 -11.10 -11.15 2.24
CA ASP A 137 -9.67 -11.43 2.35
C ASP A 137 -9.31 -11.81 3.79
N ALA A 138 -9.86 -11.08 4.77
CA ALA A 138 -9.65 -11.41 6.19
C ALA A 138 -10.24 -12.77 6.55
N LYS A 139 -11.42 -13.10 6.01
CA LYS A 139 -12.06 -14.41 6.17
C LYS A 139 -11.21 -15.56 5.62
N LEU A 140 -10.62 -15.38 4.44
CA LEU A 140 -9.73 -16.37 3.83
C LEU A 140 -8.48 -16.65 4.70
N LEU A 141 -8.05 -15.67 5.49
CA LEU A 141 -6.86 -15.76 6.33
C LEU A 141 -7.10 -16.35 7.73
N GLU A 142 -8.35 -16.48 8.19
CA GLU A 142 -8.70 -17.05 9.50
C GLU A 142 -8.09 -18.43 9.78
N PRO A 143 -8.00 -19.35 8.81
CA PRO A 143 -7.37 -20.66 9.06
C PRO A 143 -5.86 -20.56 9.30
N HIS A 144 -5.23 -19.44 8.92
CA HIS A 144 -3.78 -19.27 8.91
C HIS A 144 -3.26 -18.34 10.00
N PHE A 145 -4.06 -17.35 10.42
CA PHE A 145 -3.68 -16.32 11.37
C PHE A 145 -4.77 -16.08 12.40
N LYS A 146 -4.38 -15.59 13.57
CA LYS A 146 -5.35 -15.08 14.54
C LYS A 146 -5.97 -13.78 14.02
N VAL A 147 -7.28 -13.83 13.75
CA VAL A 147 -8.06 -12.67 13.31
C VAL A 147 -8.88 -12.14 14.47
N ILE A 148 -8.63 -10.88 14.84
CA ILE A 148 -9.38 -10.11 15.83
C ILE A 148 -10.35 -9.20 15.10
N ARG A 149 -11.61 -9.20 15.56
CA ARG A 149 -12.66 -8.28 15.10
C ARG A 149 -13.22 -7.54 16.30
N HIS A 150 -13.72 -6.33 16.07
CA HIS A 150 -14.43 -5.61 17.10
C HIS A 150 -15.64 -6.41 17.59
N SER A 151 -15.81 -6.46 18.91
CA SER A 151 -17.06 -6.95 19.48
C SER A 151 -18.17 -5.92 19.24
N GLY A 152 -19.43 -6.37 19.14
CA GLY A 152 -20.57 -5.47 18.94
C GLY A 152 -20.70 -4.38 20.02
N GLN A 153 -20.15 -4.62 21.21
CA GLN A 153 -20.14 -3.68 22.33
C GLN A 153 -19.10 -2.55 22.15
N GLU A 154 -17.93 -2.86 21.58
CA GLU A 154 -16.89 -1.88 21.23
C GLU A 154 -17.30 -0.98 20.06
N GLN A 155 -17.95 -1.55 19.04
CA GLN A 155 -18.47 -0.77 17.92
C GLN A 155 -19.44 0.30 18.41
N GLN A 156 -20.36 -0.07 19.32
CA GLN A 156 -21.38 0.85 19.85
C GLN A 156 -20.78 1.98 20.71
N GLY A 157 -19.64 1.74 21.37
CA GLY A 157 -18.86 2.76 22.08
C GLY A 157 -18.15 3.73 21.14
N ASN A 158 -17.53 3.22 20.08
CA ASN A 158 -16.79 4.03 19.09
C ASN A 158 -17.71 4.96 18.28
N TRP A 159 -18.93 4.52 17.93
CA TRP A 159 -19.92 5.38 17.25
C TRP A 159 -20.30 6.63 18.06
N ARG A 160 -20.18 6.58 19.40
CA ARG A 160 -20.44 7.73 20.28
C ARG A 160 -19.25 8.68 20.39
N GLN A 161 -18.05 8.24 20.01
CA GLN A 161 -16.85 9.06 20.01
C GLN A 161 -16.71 9.73 18.64
N ILE A 162 -16.90 11.05 18.59
CA ILE A 162 -16.75 11.86 17.38
C ILE A 162 -15.36 11.62 16.79
N ASN A 163 -15.32 11.20 15.52
CA ASN A 163 -14.11 10.81 14.81
C ASN A 163 -13.17 12.03 14.67
N THR A 164 -12.20 12.14 15.57
CA THR A 164 -11.33 13.32 15.68
C THR A 164 -10.39 13.45 14.47
N PHE A 165 -10.14 12.34 13.76
CA PHE A 165 -9.30 12.27 12.56
C PHE A 165 -9.94 12.91 11.31
N GLU A 166 -11.26 13.06 11.25
CA GLU A 166 -11.92 13.82 10.17
C GLU A 166 -11.61 15.32 10.24
N LYS A 167 -11.16 15.81 11.40
CA LYS A 167 -10.80 17.20 11.61
C LYS A 167 -9.44 17.56 11.00
N GLU A 168 -8.48 16.62 10.99
CA GLU A 168 -7.12 16.81 10.45
C GLU A 168 -7.04 16.66 8.93
N LYS A 169 -7.99 15.96 8.29
CA LYS A 169 -7.99 15.77 6.82
C LYS A 169 -8.52 16.98 6.03
N ARG A 170 -8.92 18.06 6.70
CA ARG A 170 -9.46 19.28 6.07
C ARG A 170 -8.45 20.43 6.00
N ASP A 171 -7.23 20.23 6.47
CA ASP A 171 -6.14 21.20 6.41
C ASP A 171 -5.24 21.00 5.17
#